data_AF-A0A1R1JGF3-F1
#
_entry.id   AF-A0A1R1JGF3-F1
#
_cell.length_a   1.000
_cell.length_b   1.000
_cell.length_c   1.000
_cell.angle_alpha   90.00
_cell.angle_beta   90.00
_cell.angle_gamma   90.00
#
_symmetry.space_group_name_H-M   'P 1'
#
loop_
_entity.id
_entity.type
_entity.pdbx_description
1 polymer ?
#
loop_
_entity_poly.entity_id
_entity_poly.type
_entity_poly.pdbx_seq_one_letter_code
_entity_poly.pdbx_strand_id
1 'polypeptide(L)'
;MQLPFNTTTLSNADRVTIADSVIEAKKWPNVEIQAIIIAGAFFYENNIEKLKDIRGENVKEYLQQLGINANHILIDKKTFTDEMITRRPDRTIKTNQIIVEFTPICKGSCAWMCDDPRVTPHSKLINY
;
A
#
# COMPACT_ATOMS: atom_id res chain seq x y z
N MET A 1 -2.57 4.42 -5.08
CA MET A 1 -3.23 5.73 -4.90
C MET A 1 -2.42 6.77 -5.63
N GLN A 2 -3.10 7.67 -6.36
CA GLN A 2 -2.47 8.77 -7.07
C GLN A 2 -2.70 10.06 -6.29
N LEU A 3 -1.61 10.73 -5.92
CA LEU A 3 -1.68 12.02 -5.24
C LEU A 3 -1.46 13.16 -6.23
N PRO A 4 -2.04 14.36 -6.00
CA PRO A 4 -1.56 15.55 -6.68
C PRO A 4 -0.07 15.78 -6.37
N PHE A 5 0.67 16.39 -7.31
CA PHE A 5 2.09 16.64 -7.12
C PHE A 5 2.38 17.48 -5.87
N ASN A 6 3.47 17.17 -5.18
CA ASN A 6 3.96 17.80 -3.95
C ASN A 6 2.99 17.70 -2.76
N THR A 7 1.93 16.90 -2.84
CA THR A 7 1.01 16.70 -1.72
C THR A 7 1.36 15.45 -0.91
N THR A 8 1.03 15.51 0.37
CA THR A 8 1.27 14.42 1.34
C THR A 8 -0.02 13.89 1.96
N THR A 9 -1.12 14.61 1.79
CA THR A 9 -2.39 14.32 2.46
C THR A 9 -3.16 13.21 1.73
N LEU A 10 -3.58 12.21 2.49
CA LEU A 10 -4.54 11.20 2.01
C LEU A 10 -5.93 11.81 1.90
N SER A 11 -6.57 11.67 0.73
CA SER A 11 -7.98 12.04 0.57
C SER A 11 -8.88 11.08 1.37
N ASN A 12 -10.15 11.45 1.57
CA ASN A 12 -11.11 10.54 2.20
C ASN A 12 -11.31 9.26 1.38
N ALA A 13 -11.26 9.34 0.04
CA ALA A 13 -11.36 8.16 -0.82
C ALA A 13 -10.15 7.23 -0.64
N ASP A 14 -8.94 7.78 -0.50
CA ASP A 14 -7.73 7.00 -0.20
C ASP A 14 -7.84 6.31 1.16
N ARG A 15 -8.32 7.05 2.18
CA ARG A 15 -8.52 6.53 3.53
C ARG A 15 -9.51 5.36 3.57
N VAL A 16 -10.61 5.46 2.83
CA VAL A 16 -11.61 4.38 2.69
C VAL A 16 -10.97 3.17 1.99
N THR A 17 -10.27 3.39 0.87
CA THR A 17 -9.61 2.30 0.13
C THR A 17 -8.61 1.52 1.00
N ILE A 18 -7.80 2.23 1.81
CA ILE A 18 -6.88 1.60 2.76
C ILE A 18 -7.65 0.85 3.84
N ALA A 19 -8.70 1.45 4.42
CA ALA A 19 -9.49 0.82 5.48
C ALA A 19 -10.17 -0.47 5.01
N ASP A 20 -10.74 -0.48 3.81
CA ASP A 20 -11.33 -1.68 3.20
C ASP A 20 -10.29 -2.79 3.05
N SER A 21 -9.09 -2.44 2.59
CA SER A 21 -7.97 -3.39 2.46
C SER A 21 -7.52 -3.94 3.82
N VAL A 22 -7.50 -3.12 4.88
CA VAL A 22 -7.22 -3.57 6.25
C VAL A 22 -8.31 -4.52 6.77
N ILE A 23 -9.58 -4.24 6.48
CA ILE A 23 -10.69 -5.12 6.86
C ILE A 23 -10.52 -6.49 6.21
N GLU A 24 -10.16 -6.56 4.92
CA GLU A 24 -9.89 -7.83 4.25
C GLU A 24 -8.68 -8.56 4.84
N ALA A 25 -7.58 -7.86 5.10
CA ALA A 25 -6.39 -8.47 5.72
C ALA A 25 -6.70 -9.03 7.13
N LYS A 26 -7.57 -8.37 7.90
CA LYS A 26 -7.98 -8.83 9.24
C LYS A 26 -8.87 -10.08 9.23
N LYS A 27 -9.39 -10.50 8.08
CA LYS A 27 -10.12 -11.77 7.96
C LYS A 27 -9.19 -12.97 7.96
N TRP A 28 -7.88 -12.79 7.73
CA TRP A 28 -6.93 -13.89 7.74
C TRP A 28 -6.88 -14.56 9.12
N PRO A 29 -7.17 -15.87 9.21
CA PRO A 29 -7.18 -16.54 10.49
C PRO A 29 -5.75 -16.70 11.02
N ASN A 30 -5.58 -16.66 12.35
CA ASN A 30 -4.38 -17.14 13.04
C ASN A 30 -3.02 -16.54 12.58
N VAL A 31 -3.01 -15.34 12.00
CA VAL A 31 -1.80 -14.64 11.57
C VAL A 31 -1.81 -13.18 12.02
N GLU A 32 -0.62 -12.63 12.21
CA GLU A 32 -0.45 -11.18 12.32
C GLU A 32 -0.32 -10.57 10.93
N ILE A 33 -0.60 -9.28 10.80
CA ILE A 33 -0.54 -8.55 9.53
C ILE A 33 0.73 -7.72 9.50
N GLN A 34 1.49 -7.87 8.42
CA GLN A 34 2.54 -6.94 8.02
C GLN A 34 2.00 -6.01 6.94
N ALA A 35 2.28 -4.73 7.07
CA ALA A 35 1.98 -3.73 6.06
C ALA A 35 3.29 -3.20 5.44
N ILE A 36 3.32 -3.10 4.12
CA ILE A 36 4.43 -2.50 3.38
C ILE A 36 3.87 -1.28 2.66
N ILE A 37 4.41 -0.11 3.00
CA ILE A 37 4.06 1.16 2.40
C ILE A 37 5.16 1.50 1.39
N ILE A 38 4.83 1.50 0.10
CA ILE A 38 5.72 2.05 -0.91
C ILE A 38 5.36 3.53 -1.06
N ALA A 39 6.21 4.41 -0.51
CA ALA A 39 6.08 5.86 -0.53
C ALA A 39 6.96 6.47 -1.63
N GLY A 40 6.32 6.88 -2.71
CA GLY A 40 6.97 7.36 -3.91
C GLY A 40 6.93 8.87 -4.11
N ALA A 41 7.88 9.39 -4.88
CA ALA A 41 7.85 10.74 -5.44
C ALA A 41 8.44 10.74 -6.85
N PHE A 42 7.94 11.60 -7.74
CA PHE A 42 8.55 11.80 -9.05
C PHE A 42 9.81 12.65 -8.93
N PHE A 43 10.80 12.40 -9.80
CA PHE A 43 12.10 13.10 -9.74
C PHE A 43 12.01 14.63 -9.90
N TYR A 44 10.93 15.13 -10.52
CA TYR A 44 10.65 16.56 -10.71
C TYR A 44 9.76 17.16 -9.61
N GLU A 45 9.35 16.38 -8.60
CA GLU A 45 8.71 16.93 -7.40
C GLU A 45 9.73 17.64 -6.50
N ASN A 46 9.24 18.54 -5.66
CA ASN A 46 10.09 19.33 -4.79
C ASN A 46 10.46 18.55 -3.53
N ASN A 47 11.72 18.63 -3.13
CA ASN A 47 12.23 18.05 -1.89
C ASN A 47 11.86 16.56 -1.74
N ILE A 48 12.21 15.77 -2.76
CA ILE A 48 11.74 14.40 -2.96
C ILE A 48 11.92 13.49 -1.74
N GLU A 49 13.04 13.58 -1.02
CA GLU A 49 13.29 12.73 0.15
C GLU A 49 12.31 13.05 1.28
N LYS A 50 12.18 14.34 1.63
CA LYS A 50 11.21 14.79 2.64
C LYS A 50 9.78 14.45 2.23
N LEU A 51 9.47 14.54 0.94
CA LEU A 51 8.14 14.23 0.43
C LEU A 51 7.78 12.75 0.62
N LYS A 52 8.71 11.84 0.29
CA LYS A 52 8.55 10.39 0.51
C LYS A 52 8.42 10.07 2.00
N ASP A 53 9.22 10.73 2.84
CA ASP A 53 9.17 10.55 4.30
C ASP A 53 7.78 10.88 4.85
N ILE A 54 7.26 12.08 4.55
CA ILE A 54 5.97 12.52 5.07
C ILE A 54 4.83 11.66 4.49
N ARG A 55 4.88 11.31 3.20
CA ARG A 55 3.89 10.40 2.60
C ARG A 55 3.86 9.04 3.31
N GLY A 56 5.03 8.47 3.59
CA GLY A 56 5.16 7.20 4.29
C GLY A 56 4.63 7.27 5.72
N GLU A 57 5.05 8.28 6.50
CA GLU A 57 4.62 8.44 7.89
C GLU A 57 3.12 8.73 8.00
N ASN A 58 2.54 9.56 7.12
CA ASN A 58 1.09 9.81 7.11
C ASN A 58 0.27 8.53 6.93
N VAL A 59 0.72 7.62 6.06
CA VAL A 59 0.06 6.33 5.85
C VAL A 59 0.27 5.42 7.05
N LYS A 60 1.48 5.37 7.61
CA LYS A 60 1.80 4.57 8.79
C LYS A 60 0.96 4.99 9.99
N GLU A 61 0.85 6.29 10.27
CA GLU A 61 -0.01 6.82 11.34
C GLU A 61 -1.47 6.38 11.15
N TYR A 62 -1.96 6.45 9.92
CA TYR A 62 -3.33 6.01 9.62
C TYR A 62 -3.51 4.49 9.79
N LEU A 63 -2.55 3.66 9.35
CA LEU A 63 -2.59 2.22 9.58
C LEU A 63 -2.53 1.86 11.07
N GLN A 64 -1.78 2.61 11.88
CA GLN A 64 -1.76 2.45 13.33
C GLN A 64 -3.12 2.77 13.94
N GLN A 65 -3.81 3.82 13.49
CA GLN A 65 -5.19 4.14 13.90
C GLN A 65 -6.17 3.03 13.53
N LEU A 66 -5.94 2.35 12.41
CA LEU A 66 -6.71 1.18 11.99
C LEU A 66 -6.32 -0.11 12.74
N GLY A 67 -5.36 -0.05 13.67
CA GLY A 67 -4.98 -1.16 14.55
C GLY A 67 -3.92 -2.10 13.98
N ILE A 68 -3.16 -1.69 12.95
CA ILE A 68 -1.96 -2.41 12.53
C ILE A 68 -0.82 -2.08 13.50
N ASN A 69 -0.11 -3.11 13.96
CA ASN A 69 1.02 -2.93 14.87
C ASN A 69 2.15 -2.16 14.17
N ALA A 70 2.62 -1.08 14.81
CA ALA A 70 3.70 -0.23 14.30
C ALA A 70 4.97 -1.01 13.93
N ASN A 71 5.29 -2.05 14.69
CA ASN A 71 6.48 -2.88 14.48
C ASN A 71 6.37 -3.76 13.22
N HIS A 72 5.16 -3.90 12.67
CA HIS A 72 4.89 -4.67 11.46
C HIS A 72 4.59 -3.77 10.26
N ILE A 73 4.93 -2.48 10.34
CA ILE A 73 4.79 -1.54 9.22
C ILE A 73 6.18 -1.21 8.69
N LEU A 74 6.42 -1.52 7.41
CA LEU A 74 7.64 -1.16 6.70
C LEU A 74 7.35 -0.03 5.71
N ILE A 75 8.28 0.92 5.58
CA ILE A 75 8.21 1.99 4.59
C ILE A 75 9.35 1.81 3.59
N ASP A 76 9.00 1.54 2.34
CA ASP A 76 9.90 1.52 1.18
C ASP A 76 9.75 2.83 0.41
N LYS A 77 10.86 3.56 0.21
CA LYS A 77 10.84 4.90 -0.42
C LYS A 77 11.34 4.79 -1.85
N LYS A 78 10.56 5.29 -2.82
CA LYS A 78 10.93 5.23 -4.24
C LYS A 78 10.93 6.57 -4.94
N THR A 79 11.98 6.83 -5.71
CA THR A 79 12.00 7.96 -6.65
C THR A 79 11.66 7.43 -8.04
N PHE A 80 10.57 7.93 -8.64
CA PHE A 80 10.15 7.52 -9.98
C PHE A 80 10.78 8.41 -11.04
N THR A 81 11.55 7.79 -11.94
CA THR A 81 12.09 8.42 -13.15
C THR A 81 11.09 8.34 -14.30
N ASP A 82 11.34 9.07 -15.39
CA ASP A 82 10.47 9.02 -16.59
C ASP A 82 10.36 7.61 -17.20
N GLU A 83 11.38 6.77 -17.05
CA GLU A 83 11.38 5.38 -17.52
C GLU A 83 10.50 4.46 -16.66
N MET A 84 10.28 4.83 -15.41
CA MET A 84 9.49 4.08 -14.44
C MET A 84 8.00 4.45 -14.45
N ILE A 85 7.62 5.54 -15.13
CA ILE A 85 6.23 6.01 -15.13
C ILE A 85 5.44 5.48 -16.31
N THR A 86 4.23 5.01 -16.04
CA THR A 86 3.26 4.68 -17.09
C THR A 86 2.39 5.91 -17.36
N ARG A 87 2.22 6.27 -18.63
CA ARG A 87 1.34 7.37 -19.06
C ARG A 87 0.08 6.81 -19.71
N ARG A 88 -1.05 7.49 -19.50
CA ARG A 88 -2.31 7.26 -20.21
C ARG A 88 -2.24 7.90 -21.62
N PRO A 89 -3.18 7.55 -22.54
CA PRO A 89 -3.25 8.18 -23.85
C PRO A 89 -3.40 9.72 -23.82
N ASP A 90 -4.04 10.25 -22.78
CA ASP A 90 -4.18 11.69 -22.52
C ASP A 90 -2.93 12.37 -21.92
N ARG A 91 -1.80 11.64 -21.85
CA ARG A 91 -0.51 12.05 -21.27
C ARG A 91 -0.48 12.22 -19.75
N THR A 92 -1.58 11.96 -19.04
CA THR A 92 -1.59 11.92 -17.57
C THR A 92 -0.80 10.72 -17.07
N ILE A 93 -0.20 10.87 -15.88
CA ILE A 93 0.58 9.79 -15.26
C ILE A 93 -0.38 8.82 -14.58
N LYS A 94 -0.17 7.52 -14.79
CA LYS A 94 -0.93 6.41 -14.17
C LYS A 94 -0.22 5.82 -12.94
N THR A 95 1.07 6.11 -12.75
CA THR A 95 1.86 5.59 -11.63
C THR A 95 1.26 6.04 -10.29
N ASN A 96 1.14 5.09 -9.36
CA ASN A 96 0.71 5.34 -8.00
C ASN A 96 1.90 5.83 -7.16
N GLN A 97 1.77 6.99 -6.52
CA GLN A 97 2.79 7.48 -5.58
C GLN A 97 2.73 6.77 -4.24
N ILE A 98 1.59 6.19 -3.86
CA ILE A 98 1.49 5.39 -2.64
C ILE A 98 0.85 4.05 -3.00
N ILE A 99 1.51 2.97 -2.58
CA ILE A 99 1.00 1.60 -2.59
C ILE A 99 1.06 1.09 -1.16
N VAL A 100 0.00 0.44 -0.71
CA VAL A 100 -0.05 -0.23 0.59
C VAL A 100 -0.34 -1.70 0.31
N GLU A 101 0.58 -2.55 0.73
CA GLU A 101 0.48 -3.99 0.59
C GLU A 101 0.35 -4.60 1.96
N PHE A 102 -0.48 -5.64 2.08
CA PHE A 102 -0.63 -6.40 3.31
C PHE A 102 -0.20 -7.83 3.06
N THR A 103 0.58 -8.38 4.00
CA THR A 103 1.02 -9.76 3.97
C THR A 103 0.80 -10.43 5.33
N PRO A 104 0.43 -11.71 5.36
CA PRO A 104 0.34 -12.45 6.61
C PRO A 104 1.75 -12.78 7.13
N ILE A 105 1.96 -12.61 8.43
CA ILE A 105 3.16 -13.09 9.12
C ILE A 105 2.90 -14.53 9.56
N CYS A 106 3.44 -15.49 8.82
CA CYS A 106 3.26 -16.92 9.08
C CYS A 106 4.44 -17.48 9.88
N LYS A 107 4.15 -18.34 10.87
CA LYS A 107 5.16 -19.15 11.55
C LYS A 107 5.58 -20.29 10.61
N GLY A 108 6.64 -20.06 9.84
CA GLY A 108 7.07 -20.98 8.78
C GLY A 108 6.41 -20.62 7.44
N SER A 109 5.63 -21.53 6.87
CA SER A 109 5.00 -21.34 5.55
C SER A 109 3.57 -20.79 5.67
N CYS A 110 3.17 -19.92 4.74
CA CYS A 110 1.77 -19.52 4.57
C CYS A 110 0.96 -20.50 3.71
N ALA A 111 1.54 -21.61 3.24
CA ALA A 111 0.88 -22.55 2.32
C ALA A 111 -0.46 -23.09 2.85
N TRP A 112 -0.58 -23.26 4.17
CA TRP A 112 -1.83 -23.73 4.80
C TRP A 112 -3.01 -22.78 4.58
N MET A 113 -2.74 -21.48 4.35
CA MET A 113 -3.79 -20.50 4.09
C MET A 113 -4.46 -20.70 2.73
N CYS A 114 -3.77 -21.32 1.77
CA CYS A 114 -4.31 -21.57 0.44
C CYS A 114 -5.50 -22.54 0.47
N ASP A 115 -5.53 -23.45 1.44
CA ASP A 115 -6.58 -24.47 1.59
C ASP A 115 -7.58 -24.13 2.72
N ASP A 116 -7.36 -23.05 3.49
CA ASP A 116 -8.22 -22.68 4.62
C ASP A 116 -9.50 -21.99 4.12
N PRO A 117 -10.71 -22.59 4.30
CA PRO A 117 -11.96 -22.08 3.74
C PRO A 117 -12.30 -20.64 4.16
N ARG A 118 -11.69 -20.13 5.24
CA ARG A 118 -11.89 -18.76 5.75
C ARG A 118 -11.04 -17.72 5.02
N VAL A 119 -10.03 -18.15 4.25
CA VAL A 119 -9.17 -17.27 3.47
C VAL A 119 -9.76 -17.07 2.09
N THR A 120 -10.05 -15.83 1.71
CA THR A 120 -10.55 -15.51 0.37
C THR A 120 -9.56 -14.58 -0.35
N PRO A 121 -9.42 -14.68 -1.68
CA PRO A 121 -10.07 -15.64 -2.58
C PRO A 121 -9.32 -16.99 -2.66
N HIS A 122 -10.07 -18.09 -2.80
CA HIS A 122 -9.54 -19.46 -2.98
C HIS A 122 -9.02 -19.75 -4.39
N SER A 123 -9.34 -18.88 -5.34
CA SER A 123 -8.92 -19.00 -6.73
C SER A 123 -8.46 -17.65 -7.25
N LYS A 124 -7.51 -17.66 -8.17
CA LYS A 124 -7.20 -16.48 -8.97
C LYS A 124 -8.45 -16.15 -9.80
N LEU A 125 -9.31 -15.26 -9.30
CA LEU A 125 -10.23 -14.51 -10.15
C LEU A 125 -9.37 -13.56 -10.99
N ILE A 126 -8.80 -14.09 -12.08
CA ILE A 126 -8.28 -13.26 -13.17
C ILE A 126 -9.51 -12.82 -13.95
N ASN A 127 -10.06 -11.66 -13.63
CA ASN A 127 -11.00 -10.99 -14.51
C ASN A 127 -10.19 -10.37 -15.66
N TYR A 128 -10.34 -10.91 -16.87
CA TYR A 128 -9.84 -10.34 -18.12
C TYR A 128 -10.69 -9.16 -18.58
#